data_AF-A0A7S0BPM5-F1
#
_entry.id   AF-A0A7S0BPM5-F1
#
_cell.length_a   1.000
_cell.length_b   1.000
_cell.length_c   1.000
_cell.angle_alpha   90.00
_cell.angle_beta   90.00
_cell.angle_gamma   90.00
#
_symmetry.space_group_name_H-M   'P 1'
#
loop_
_entity.id
_entity.type
_entity.pdbx_description
1 polymer ?
#
loop_
_entity_poly.entity_id
_entity_poly.type
_entity_poly.pdbx_seq_one_letter_code
_entity_poly.pdbx_strand_id
1 'polypeptide(L)'
;ERLVRYPNGKRVSFDVFGNPGSDFKSVFIFPYDTRTKTVTLLREYIPGTNAVMWGFPAGGFDPKKHKSLEDAARSELSEEAFLTGGSYFPMLDPGGVSQDKYSKNIFHMFLVLNPVEDENPLPRDEEEY
;
A
#
# COMPACT_ATOMS: atom_id res chain seq x y z
N GLU A 1 -21.46 -5.27 6.41
CA GLU A 1 -22.34 -6.34 5.87
C GLU A 1 -22.69 -6.06 4.40
N ARG A 2 -22.72 -7.10 3.55
CA ARG A 2 -23.17 -7.05 2.16
C ARG A 2 -24.10 -8.22 1.84
N LEU A 3 -25.31 -7.90 1.41
CA LEU A 3 -26.31 -8.90 1.01
C LEU A 3 -26.25 -9.14 -0.50
N VAL A 4 -26.04 -10.39 -0.91
CA VAL A 4 -25.99 -10.81 -2.32
C VAL A 4 -27.10 -11.80 -2.60
N ARG A 5 -27.80 -11.64 -3.73
CA ARG A 5 -28.75 -12.62 -4.26
C ARG A 5 -28.05 -13.52 -5.27
N TYR A 6 -28.04 -14.82 -4.99
CA TYR A 6 -27.48 -15.83 -5.89
C TYR A 6 -28.45 -16.12 -7.05
N PRO A 7 -27.98 -16.72 -8.16
CA PRO A 7 -28.83 -17.07 -9.31
C PRO A 7 -30.04 -17.95 -8.94
N ASN A 8 -29.90 -18.81 -7.93
CA ASN A 8 -30.99 -19.65 -7.41
C ASN A 8 -31.98 -18.88 -6.50
N GLY A 9 -31.84 -17.56 -6.37
CA GLY A 9 -32.69 -16.71 -5.55
C GLY A 9 -32.33 -16.65 -4.06
N LYS A 10 -31.39 -17.48 -3.58
CA LYS A 10 -30.91 -17.44 -2.19
C LYS A 10 -30.25 -16.10 -1.89
N ARG A 11 -30.54 -15.54 -0.71
CA ARG A 11 -29.84 -14.36 -0.18
C ARG A 11 -28.74 -14.81 0.77
N VAL A 12 -27.54 -14.31 0.57
CA VAL A 12 -26.35 -14.61 1.39
C VAL A 12 -25.76 -13.30 1.89
N SER A 13 -25.51 -13.22 3.19
CA SER A 13 -24.85 -12.08 3.80
C SER A 13 -23.35 -12.35 3.98
N PHE A 14 -22.54 -11.34 3.73
CA PHE A 14 -21.10 -11.36 3.92
C PHE A 14 -20.68 -10.25 4.86
N ASP A 15 -19.78 -10.58 5.77
CA ASP A 15 -18.96 -9.60 6.46
C ASP A 15 -17.91 -9.09 5.48
N VAL A 16 -17.88 -7.77 5.32
CA VAL A 16 -17.00 -7.09 4.38
C VAL A 16 -16.31 -5.99 5.13
N PHE A 17 -14.98 -6.01 5.12
CA PHE A 17 -14.14 -5.01 5.77
C PHE A 17 -13.51 -4.06 4.74
N GLY A 18 -12.92 -2.98 5.22
CA GLY A 18 -12.17 -2.03 4.41
C GLY A 18 -11.91 -0.73 5.16
N ASN A 19 -10.94 0.05 4.68
CA ASN A 19 -10.56 1.32 5.26
C ASN A 19 -11.16 2.48 4.43
N PRO A 20 -12.29 3.06 4.83
CA PRO A 20 -12.87 4.21 4.13
C PRO A 20 -12.00 5.48 4.25
N GLY A 21 -11.15 5.57 5.28
CA GLY A 21 -10.25 6.71 5.47
C GLY A 21 -9.22 6.82 4.36
N SER A 22 -8.81 5.70 3.76
CA SER A 22 -7.88 5.64 2.63
C SER A 22 -8.56 5.53 1.26
N ASP A 23 -9.85 5.89 1.17
CA ASP A 23 -10.69 5.65 -0.02
C ASP A 23 -10.63 4.19 -0.52
N PHE A 24 -10.48 3.25 0.41
CA PHE A 24 -10.28 1.82 0.15
C PHE A 24 -9.08 1.53 -0.79
N LYS A 25 -8.10 2.41 -0.86
CA LYS A 25 -6.90 2.25 -1.68
C LYS A 25 -5.66 2.22 -0.80
N SER A 26 -4.75 1.34 -1.12
CA SER A 26 -3.42 1.29 -0.54
C SER A 26 -2.38 1.10 -1.64
N VAL A 27 -1.20 1.68 -1.44
CA VAL A 27 -0.06 1.53 -2.34
C VAL A 27 0.99 0.64 -1.69
N PHE A 28 1.65 -0.19 -2.49
CA PHE A 28 2.80 -0.99 -2.11
C PHE A 28 3.96 -0.65 -3.02
N ILE A 29 5.13 -0.43 -2.43
CA ILE A 29 6.31 0.00 -3.16
C ILE A 29 7.34 -1.12 -3.16
N PHE A 30 7.80 -1.52 -4.33
CA PHE A 30 8.93 -2.43 -4.50
C PHE A 30 10.17 -1.60 -4.88
N PRO A 31 10.98 -1.14 -3.89
CA PRO A 31 12.16 -0.34 -4.16
C PRO A 31 13.34 -1.24 -4.57
N TYR A 32 13.71 -1.23 -5.85
CA TYR A 32 14.79 -2.04 -6.39
C TYR A 32 15.94 -1.18 -6.92
N ASP A 33 17.12 -1.35 -6.35
CA ASP A 33 18.35 -0.73 -6.85
C ASP A 33 19.04 -1.68 -7.83
N THR A 34 19.08 -1.30 -9.11
CA THR A 34 19.66 -2.11 -10.19
C THR A 34 21.19 -2.14 -10.14
N ARG A 35 21.84 -1.18 -9.46
CA ARG A 35 23.30 -1.07 -9.34
C ARG A 35 23.82 -2.07 -8.31
N THR A 36 23.15 -2.15 -7.17
CA THR A 36 23.49 -3.05 -6.06
C THR A 36 22.75 -4.38 -6.12
N LYS A 37 21.67 -4.48 -6.92
CA LYS A 37 20.76 -5.63 -7.01
C LYS A 37 20.09 -5.95 -5.68
N THR A 38 19.70 -4.90 -4.95
CA THR A 38 19.08 -5.03 -3.63
C THR A 38 17.68 -4.44 -3.60
N VAL A 39 16.88 -4.92 -2.67
CA VAL A 39 15.55 -4.41 -2.34
C VAL A 39 15.55 -3.93 -0.90
N THR A 40 14.95 -2.79 -0.64
CA THR A 40 14.71 -2.30 0.73
C THR A 40 13.39 -2.87 1.25
N LEU A 41 13.45 -3.45 2.45
CA LEU A 41 12.30 -3.96 3.18
C LEU A 41 12.24 -3.28 4.55
N LEU A 42 11.03 -3.15 5.08
CA LEU A 42 10.76 -2.63 6.41
C LEU A 42 10.54 -3.78 7.39
N ARG A 43 10.95 -3.58 8.65
CA ARG A 43 10.67 -4.52 9.74
C ARG A 43 9.83 -3.82 10.79
N GLU A 44 8.57 -4.19 10.87
CA GLU A 44 7.56 -3.48 11.65
C GLU A 44 6.57 -4.43 12.32
N TYR A 45 5.87 -3.93 13.33
CA TYR A 45 4.78 -4.66 13.95
C TYR A 45 3.54 -4.61 13.06
N ILE A 46 3.04 -5.76 12.62
CA ILE A 46 1.85 -5.87 11.77
C ILE A 46 0.65 -6.26 12.65
N PRO A 47 -0.32 -5.36 12.89
CA PRO A 47 -1.43 -5.63 13.81
C PRO A 47 -2.30 -6.82 13.40
N GLY A 48 -2.46 -7.04 12.08
CA GLY A 48 -3.27 -8.15 11.55
C GLY A 48 -2.73 -9.53 11.88
N THR A 49 -1.40 -9.68 12.02
CA THR A 49 -0.74 -10.94 12.40
C THR A 49 -0.30 -10.94 13.86
N ASN A 50 -0.36 -9.79 14.54
CA ASN A 50 0.14 -9.57 15.89
C ASN A 50 1.62 -10.00 16.04
N ALA A 51 2.45 -9.64 15.06
CA ALA A 51 3.86 -10.01 15.01
C ALA A 51 4.71 -8.96 14.30
N VAL A 52 6.00 -8.89 14.66
CA VAL A 52 6.98 -8.12 13.89
C VAL A 52 7.39 -8.92 12.66
N MET A 53 7.16 -8.37 11.48
CA MET A 53 7.38 -9.04 10.19
C MET A 53 8.11 -8.12 9.22
N TRP A 54 8.57 -8.70 8.10
CA TRP A 54 9.13 -7.93 7.00
C TRP A 54 8.05 -7.57 6.00
N GLY A 55 8.07 -6.31 5.55
CA GLY A 55 7.12 -5.74 4.59
C GLY A 55 7.82 -4.87 3.55
N PHE A 56 7.06 -4.49 2.54
CA PHE A 56 7.42 -3.41 1.63
C PHE A 56 6.93 -2.09 2.21
N PRO A 57 7.56 -0.95 1.87
CA PRO A 57 6.95 0.35 2.13
C PRO A 57 5.55 0.40 1.52
N ALA A 58 4.56 0.82 2.29
CA ALA A 58 3.17 0.75 1.91
C ALA A 58 2.30 1.62 2.80
N GLY A 59 1.25 2.21 2.22
CA GLY A 59 0.31 2.97 3.02
C GLY A 59 -0.99 3.32 2.32
N GLY A 60 -1.85 4.02 3.06
CA GLY A 60 -3.21 4.35 2.64
C GLY A 60 -3.27 5.61 1.78
N PHE A 61 -4.05 5.58 0.71
CA PHE A 61 -4.30 6.80 -0.07
C PHE A 61 -5.20 7.78 0.71
N ASP A 62 -4.65 8.83 1.30
CA ASP A 62 -5.45 9.95 1.83
C ASP A 62 -5.71 11.01 0.74
N PRO A 63 -6.97 11.21 0.27
CA PRO A 63 -7.29 12.21 -0.75
C PRO A 63 -7.06 13.66 -0.31
N LYS A 64 -6.82 13.92 0.99
CA LYS A 64 -6.45 15.24 1.51
C LYS A 64 -4.95 15.49 1.44
N LYS A 65 -4.12 14.45 1.55
CA LYS A 65 -2.65 14.52 1.49
C LYS A 65 -2.14 14.29 0.06
N HIS A 66 -2.75 13.36 -0.68
CA HIS A 66 -2.20 12.82 -1.92
C HIS A 66 -3.02 13.25 -3.15
N LYS A 67 -2.31 13.68 -4.19
CA LYS A 67 -2.89 14.07 -5.49
C LYS A 67 -3.13 12.89 -6.42
N SER A 68 -2.42 11.79 -6.20
CA SER A 68 -2.51 10.56 -6.99
C SER A 68 -2.00 9.35 -6.20
N LEU A 69 -2.18 8.14 -6.72
CA LEU A 69 -1.59 6.94 -6.14
C LEU A 69 -0.06 6.94 -6.22
N GLU A 70 0.52 7.51 -7.28
CA GLU A 70 1.98 7.66 -7.35
C GLU A 70 2.48 8.69 -6.32
N ASP A 71 1.71 9.75 -6.08
CA ASP A 71 2.01 10.74 -5.04
C ASP A 71 2.01 10.10 -3.64
N ALA A 72 1.00 9.27 -3.35
CA ALA A 72 0.99 8.46 -2.13
C ALA A 72 2.23 7.54 -2.07
N ALA A 73 2.53 6.80 -3.14
CA ALA A 73 3.69 5.90 -3.15
C ALA A 73 5.02 6.62 -2.92
N ARG A 74 5.14 7.88 -3.37
CA ARG A 74 6.31 8.74 -3.12
C ARG A 74 6.39 9.18 -1.66
N SER A 75 5.26 9.55 -1.07
CA SER A 75 5.17 9.88 0.35
C SER A 75 5.60 8.69 1.21
N GLU A 76 4.96 7.53 1.05
CA GLU A 76 5.25 6.32 1.86
C GLU A 76 6.71 5.86 1.70
N LEU A 77 7.28 5.95 0.50
CA LEU A 77 8.69 5.58 0.30
C LEU A 77 9.66 6.50 1.07
N SER A 78 9.34 7.80 1.15
CA SER A 78 10.12 8.78 1.91
C SER A 78 9.91 8.60 3.41
N GLU A 79 8.65 8.50 3.86
CA GLU A 79 8.24 8.38 5.26
C GLU A 79 8.82 7.12 5.91
N GLU A 80 8.61 5.95 5.30
CA GLU A 80 8.91 4.69 5.96
C GLU A 80 10.30 4.14 5.63
N ALA A 81 10.76 4.31 4.39
CA ALA A 81 11.99 3.70 3.90
C ALA A 81 13.17 4.67 3.83
N PHE A 82 12.92 5.96 4.04
CA PHE A 82 13.89 7.05 3.96
C PHE A 82 14.55 7.09 2.57
N LEU A 83 13.73 6.87 1.55
CA LEU A 83 14.13 6.80 0.15
C LEU A 83 13.29 7.75 -0.69
N THR A 84 13.91 8.34 -1.71
CA THR A 84 13.25 9.27 -2.65
C THR A 84 13.80 9.14 -4.06
N GLY A 85 13.26 9.93 -4.99
CA GLY A 85 13.68 9.92 -6.40
C GLY A 85 13.34 8.60 -7.10
N GLY A 86 14.20 8.17 -8.03
CA GLY A 86 13.98 6.95 -8.82
C GLY A 86 12.87 7.08 -9.88
N SER A 87 12.61 5.98 -10.59
CA SER A 87 11.55 5.87 -11.60
C SER A 87 10.45 4.93 -11.12
N TYR A 88 9.21 5.41 -11.14
CA TYR A 88 8.03 4.69 -10.67
C TYR A 88 7.31 4.04 -11.84
N PHE A 89 7.02 2.74 -11.70
CA PHE A 89 6.29 1.97 -12.69
C PHE A 89 5.11 1.27 -12.03
N PRO A 90 3.86 1.54 -12.42
CA PRO A 90 2.73 0.76 -11.93
C PRO A 90 2.87 -0.68 -12.40
N MET A 91 2.75 -1.63 -11.47
CA MET A 91 2.86 -3.07 -11.74
C MET A 91 1.51 -3.76 -11.97
N LEU A 92 0.42 -3.03 -11.74
CA LEU A 92 -0.96 -3.52 -11.86
C LEU A 92 -1.74 -2.60 -12.80
N ASP A 93 -2.83 -3.12 -13.34
CA ASP A 93 -3.80 -2.30 -14.08
C ASP A 93 -4.33 -1.14 -13.21
N PRO A 94 -4.86 -0.06 -13.81
CA PRO A 94 -5.33 1.10 -13.07
C PRO A 94 -6.36 0.80 -11.98
N GLY A 95 -7.08 -0.32 -12.09
CA GLY A 95 -8.05 -0.79 -11.10
C GLY A 95 -7.45 -1.54 -9.91
N GLY A 96 -6.14 -1.80 -9.89
CA GLY A 96 -5.45 -2.51 -8.81
C GLY A 96 -5.88 -3.98 -8.66
N VAL A 97 -5.55 -4.56 -7.51
CA VAL A 97 -5.95 -5.92 -7.11
C VAL A 97 -6.64 -5.88 -5.75
N SER A 98 -7.64 -6.72 -5.54
CA SER A 98 -8.29 -6.81 -4.23
C SER A 98 -7.31 -7.34 -3.16
N GLN A 99 -7.33 -6.74 -1.98
CA GLN A 99 -6.54 -7.20 -0.83
C GLN A 99 -6.91 -8.63 -0.41
N ASP A 100 -8.20 -8.94 -0.39
CA ASP A 100 -8.75 -10.24 -0.02
C ASP A 100 -10.20 -10.34 -0.55
N LYS A 101 -10.70 -11.57 -0.69
CA LYS A 101 -12.07 -11.89 -1.12
C LYS A 101 -13.17 -11.13 -0.37
N TYR A 102 -12.96 -10.79 0.91
CA TYR A 102 -13.94 -10.10 1.74
C TYR A 102 -13.56 -8.64 2.05
N SER A 103 -12.56 -8.10 1.35
CA SER A 103 -12.10 -6.72 1.50
C SER A 103 -12.68 -5.81 0.43
N LYS A 104 -13.02 -4.57 0.81
CA LYS A 104 -13.23 -3.46 -0.13
C LYS A 104 -11.91 -2.86 -0.61
N ASN A 105 -10.82 -3.10 0.12
CA ASN A 105 -9.54 -2.47 -0.16
C ASN A 105 -8.94 -3.00 -1.46
N ILE A 106 -8.39 -2.08 -2.22
CA ILE A 106 -7.70 -2.30 -3.48
C ILE A 106 -6.24 -1.91 -3.28
N PHE A 107 -5.37 -2.84 -3.61
CA PHE A 107 -3.93 -2.66 -3.63
C PHE A 107 -3.48 -2.19 -5.00
N HIS A 108 -2.64 -1.17 -4.99
CA HIS A 108 -1.88 -0.70 -6.12
C HIS A 108 -0.40 -0.95 -5.81
N MET A 109 0.38 -1.33 -6.81
CA MET A 109 1.79 -1.67 -6.61
C MET A 109 2.66 -0.91 -7.58
N PHE A 110 3.76 -0.36 -7.09
CA PHE A 110 4.76 0.37 -7.87
C PHE A 110 6.12 -0.30 -7.74
N LEU A 111 6.77 -0.56 -8.87
CA LEU A 111 8.20 -0.80 -8.93
C LEU A 111 8.90 0.55 -8.93
N VAL A 112 9.80 0.78 -7.98
CA VAL A 112 10.64 1.99 -7.95
C VAL A 112 12.07 1.59 -8.26
N LEU A 113 12.55 2.00 -9.42
CA LEU A 113 13.92 1.70 -9.85
C LEU A 113 14.88 2.79 -9.39
N ASN A 114 15.95 2.35 -8.74
CA ASN A 114 17.08 3.16 -8.29
C ASN A 114 16.67 4.37 -7.44
N PRO A 115 15.87 4.17 -6.37
CA PRO A 115 15.69 5.23 -5.39
C PRO A 115 17.04 5.58 -4.74
N VAL A 116 17.10 6.76 -4.14
CA VAL A 116 18.25 7.27 -3.39
C VAL A 116 17.84 7.59 -1.97
N GLU A 117 18.81 7.70 -1.06
CA GLU A 117 18.55 8.13 0.31
C GLU A 117 17.87 9.51 0.33
N ASP A 118 16.84 9.64 1.15
CA ASP A 118 16.19 10.92 1.42
C ASP A 118 16.88 11.60 2.59
N GLU A 119 17.57 12.71 2.32
CA GLU A 119 18.27 13.48 3.36
C GLU A 119 17.30 14.20 4.31
N ASN A 120 16.04 14.38 3.89
CA ASN A 120 14.99 15.05 4.67
C ASN A 120 13.69 14.27 4.55
N PRO A 121 13.63 13.04 5.11
CA PRO A 121 12.46 12.18 4.98
C PRO A 121 11.24 12.88 5.58
N LEU A 122 10.09 12.61 4.97
CA LEU A 122 8.81 13.07 5.50
C LEU A 122 8.56 12.47 6.90
N PRO A 123 7.78 13.16 7.76
CA PRO A 123 7.47 12.66 9.09
C PRO A 123 6.68 11.35 9.03
N ARG A 124 7.09 10.36 9.82
CA ARG A 124 6.36 9.10 10.00
C ARG A 124 5.03 9.30 10.72
N ASP A 125 4.03 8.50 10.39
CA ASP A 125 2.76 8.48 11.11
C ASP A 125 2.94 7.90 12.52
N GLU A 126 2.03 8.24 13.46
CA GLU A 126 2.14 7.88 14.88
C GLU A 126 2.18 6.36 15.14
N GLU A 127 1.64 5.56 14.21
CA GLU A 127 1.54 4.10 14.30
C GLU A 127 2.85 3.38 13.91
N GLU A 128 3.86 4.10 13.42
CA GLU A 128 5.09 3.53 12.83
C GLU A 128 6.34 3.58 13.73
N TYR A 129 6.18 3.92 15.03
CA TYR A 129 7.27 4.03 16.02
C TYR A 129 7.55 2.74 16.80
#